data_AF-A0A0N1HP60-F1
#
_entry.id   AF-A0A0N1HP60-F1
#
_cell.length_a   1.000
_cell.length_b   1.000
_cell.length_c   1.000
_cell.angle_alpha   90.00
_cell.angle_beta   90.00
_cell.angle_gamma   90.00
#
_symmetry.space_group_name_H-M   'P 1'
#
loop_
_entity.id
_entity.type
_entity.pdbx_description
1 polymer ?
#
loop_
_entity_poly.entity_id
_entity_poly.type
_entity_poly.pdbx_seq_one_letter_code
_entity_poly.pdbx_strand_id
1 'polypeptide(L)'
;MGRSALQEAPARNRLQILPIRCSSHAKGIVLEKVGVEAKQPNSAIRKCVRVQLIKNGKKVTAFVPNDGCLNFVDENDEVLLAGFGRKGKAKGDIPGVRFKVVKVSGVGLSALWKEKKEKPRS
;
A
#
# COMPACT_ATOMS: atom_id res chain seq x y z
N MET A 1 -12.66 48.41 17.67
CA MET A 1 -12.04 47.21 18.29
C MET A 1 -12.92 45.99 18.03
N GLY A 2 -12.89 45.43 16.82
CA GLY A 2 -13.60 44.20 16.48
C GLY A 2 -12.61 43.06 16.43
N ARG A 3 -12.67 42.14 17.39
CA ARG A 3 -11.82 40.93 17.41
C ARG A 3 -12.25 40.03 16.26
N SER A 4 -11.45 39.98 15.19
CA SER A 4 -11.55 38.95 14.16
C SER A 4 -11.16 37.61 14.78
N ALA A 5 -12.16 36.78 15.07
CA ALA A 5 -11.97 35.40 15.46
C ALA A 5 -11.35 34.64 14.27
N LEU A 6 -10.02 34.53 14.27
CA LEU A 6 -9.35 33.49 13.50
C LEU A 6 -9.82 32.16 14.07
N GLN A 7 -10.70 31.50 13.33
CA GLN A 7 -11.16 30.16 13.67
C GLN A 7 -9.98 29.20 13.49
N GLU A 8 -9.23 28.97 14.57
CA GLU A 8 -8.22 27.92 14.61
C GLU A 8 -8.91 26.58 14.36
N ALA A 9 -8.72 26.03 13.16
CA ALA A 9 -9.17 24.68 12.83
C ALA A 9 -8.55 23.72 13.86
N PRO A 10 -9.33 22.81 14.49
CA PRO A 10 -8.76 21.88 15.44
C PRO A 10 -7.68 21.09 14.73
N ALA A 11 -6.49 21.01 15.35
CA ALA A 11 -5.37 20.20 14.90
C ALA A 11 -5.80 18.72 14.86
N ARG A 12 -6.54 18.34 13.81
CA ARG A 12 -7.02 16.99 13.58
C ARG A 12 -5.78 16.13 13.51
N ASN A 13 -5.58 15.29 14.54
CA ASN A 13 -4.43 14.42 14.69
C ASN A 13 -4.10 13.77 13.34
N ARG A 14 -3.02 14.25 12.68
CA ARG A 14 -2.59 13.75 11.35
C ARG A 14 -2.45 12.22 11.33
N LEU A 15 -2.22 11.64 12.50
CA LEU A 15 -2.07 10.21 12.75
C LEU A 15 -3.37 9.41 12.55
N GLN A 16 -4.56 9.98 12.77
CA GLN A 16 -5.84 9.28 12.53
C GLN A 16 -6.22 9.22 11.04
N ILE A 17 -5.69 10.15 10.23
CA ILE A 17 -5.97 10.27 8.80
C ILE A 17 -5.16 9.24 7.99
N LEU A 18 -4.02 8.80 8.52
CA LEU A 18 -3.14 7.85 7.82
C LEU A 18 -3.77 6.45 7.75
N PRO A 19 -3.73 5.78 6.59
CA PRO A 19 -4.35 4.46 6.40
C PRO A 19 -3.82 3.39 7.36
N ILE A 20 -2.56 3.49 7.77
CA ILE A 20 -1.89 2.59 8.72
C ILE A 20 -1.88 3.10 10.17
N ARG A 21 -2.51 4.25 10.45
CA ARG A 21 -2.45 4.95 11.75
C ARG A 21 -0.99 5.10 12.24
N CYS A 22 -0.64 4.55 13.41
CA CYS A 22 0.69 4.53 14.02
C CYS A 22 1.47 3.22 13.80
N SER A 23 1.00 2.30 12.95
CA SER A 23 1.67 1.02 12.74
C SER A 23 2.60 1.08 11.53
N SER A 24 3.80 0.50 11.65
CA SER A 24 4.75 0.41 10.54
C SER A 24 4.24 -0.49 9.41
N HIS A 25 3.36 -1.44 9.74
CA HIS A 25 2.82 -2.44 8.82
C HIS A 25 1.31 -2.63 9.00
N ALA A 26 0.60 -2.94 7.92
CA ALA A 26 -0.79 -3.39 8.01
C ALA A 26 -1.05 -4.66 7.22
N LYS A 27 -1.86 -5.54 7.83
CA LYS A 27 -2.46 -6.68 7.16
C LYS A 27 -3.69 -6.22 6.38
N GLY A 28 -3.88 -6.80 5.22
CA GLY A 28 -5.03 -6.56 4.37
C GLY A 28 -5.33 -7.75 3.48
N ILE A 29 -6.51 -7.74 2.88
CA ILE A 29 -7.00 -8.73 1.94
C ILE A 29 -6.95 -8.12 0.54
N VAL A 30 -6.40 -8.85 -0.42
CA VAL A 30 -6.37 -8.41 -1.82
C VAL A 30 -7.77 -8.49 -2.42
N LEU A 31 -8.21 -7.41 -3.06
CA LEU A 31 -9.48 -7.37 -3.78
C LEU A 31 -9.27 -7.68 -5.26
N GLU A 32 -8.37 -6.93 -5.91
CA GLU A 32 -8.13 -7.03 -7.34
C GLU A 32 -6.70 -6.57 -7.69
N LYS A 33 -6.21 -7.04 -8.84
CA LYS A 33 -4.92 -6.64 -9.42
C LYS A 33 -5.15 -5.44 -10.34
N VAL A 34 -4.38 -4.37 -10.14
CA VAL A 34 -4.54 -3.12 -10.91
C VAL A 34 -3.22 -2.71 -11.53
N GLY A 35 -3.22 -2.46 -12.84
CA GLY A 35 -2.13 -1.77 -13.51
C GLY A 35 -2.31 -0.27 -13.35
N VAL A 36 -1.37 0.42 -12.70
CA VAL A 36 -1.37 1.88 -12.62
C VAL A 36 -0.38 2.43 -13.63
N GLU A 37 -0.83 3.34 -14.48
CA GLU A 37 0.03 4.04 -15.42
C GLU A 37 0.98 4.98 -14.70
N ALA A 38 2.26 4.98 -15.09
CA ALA A 38 3.23 5.93 -14.59
C ALA A 38 2.89 7.35 -15.04
N LYS A 39 3.25 8.35 -14.23
CA LYS A 39 3.17 9.75 -14.64
C LYS A 39 4.16 10.02 -15.78
N GLN A 40 3.72 10.80 -16.75
CA GLN A 40 4.59 11.43 -17.76
C GLN A 40 5.79 12.09 -17.06
N PRO A 41 7.05 11.89 -17.50
CA PRO A 41 7.54 11.51 -18.84
C PRO A 41 7.79 10.00 -19.07
N ASN A 42 7.47 9.13 -18.11
CA ASN A 42 7.73 7.69 -18.24
C ASN A 42 6.49 6.95 -18.74
N SER A 43 6.69 6.00 -19.66
CA SER A 43 5.64 5.10 -20.17
C SER A 43 5.87 3.70 -19.61
N ALA A 44 5.34 3.42 -18.42
CA ALA A 44 5.43 2.11 -17.79
C ALA A 44 4.14 1.76 -17.03
N ILE A 45 3.71 0.52 -17.13
CA ILE A 45 2.59 -0.01 -16.34
C ILE A 45 3.16 -0.57 -15.04
N ARG A 46 2.75 0.01 -13.91
CA ARG A 46 3.20 -0.39 -12.58
C ARG A 46 2.19 -1.38 -12.00
N LYS A 47 2.67 -2.59 -11.73
CA LYS A 47 1.88 -3.67 -11.13
C LYS A 47 1.52 -3.29 -9.69
N CYS A 48 0.24 -3.01 -9.48
CA CYS A 48 -0.32 -2.66 -8.18
C CYS A 48 -1.44 -3.64 -7.82
N VAL A 49 -1.82 -3.63 -6.54
CA VAL A 49 -2.94 -4.39 -6.01
C VAL A 49 -3.81 -3.48 -5.17
N ARG A 50 -5.13 -3.66 -5.26
CA ARG A 50 -6.08 -3.04 -4.35
C ARG A 50 -6.26 -3.96 -3.16
N VAL A 51 -6.07 -3.40 -1.98
CA VAL A 51 -6.09 -4.14 -0.73
C VAL A 51 -7.04 -3.46 0.23
N GLN A 52 -7.88 -4.26 0.89
CA GLN A 52 -8.69 -3.80 2.00
C GLN A 52 -7.98 -4.10 3.32
N LEU A 53 -7.72 -3.08 4.12
CA LEU A 53 -7.08 -3.27 5.42
C LEU A 53 -8.05 -3.95 6.39
N ILE A 54 -7.66 -5.06 7.01
CA ILE A 54 -8.52 -5.81 7.96
C ILE A 54 -8.86 -4.92 9.18
N LYS A 55 -7.88 -4.17 9.66
CA LYS A 55 -8.00 -3.36 10.89
C LYS A 55 -8.92 -2.14 10.75
N ASN A 56 -9.00 -1.60 9.54
CA ASN A 56 -9.60 -0.29 9.29
C ASN A 56 -10.74 -0.34 8.26
N GLY A 57 -10.93 -1.45 7.54
CA GLY A 57 -11.88 -1.59 6.43
C GLY A 57 -11.57 -0.72 5.20
N LYS A 58 -10.55 0.14 5.26
CA LYS A 58 -10.19 1.08 4.20
C LYS A 58 -9.53 0.36 3.02
N LYS A 59 -9.94 0.75 1.81
CA LYS A 59 -9.32 0.31 0.56
C LYS A 59 -8.09 1.17 0.27
N VAL A 60 -6.96 0.52 -0.01
CA VAL A 60 -5.69 1.16 -0.35
C VAL A 60 -5.07 0.50 -1.58
N THR A 61 -4.33 1.26 -2.35
CA THR A 61 -3.51 0.73 -3.44
C THR A 61 -2.09 0.50 -2.94
N ALA A 62 -1.55 -0.70 -3.23
CA ALA A 62 -0.20 -1.08 -2.88
C ALA A 62 0.58 -1.52 -4.12
N PHE A 63 1.85 -1.12 -4.17
CA PHE A 63 2.77 -1.53 -5.22
C PHE A 63 3.32 -2.92 -4.94
N VAL A 64 3.38 -3.77 -5.97
CA VAL A 64 4.05 -5.07 -5.88
C VAL A 64 5.50 -4.90 -6.36
N PRO A 65 6.49 -5.08 -5.48
CA PRO A 65 7.89 -4.98 -5.87
C PRO A 65 8.35 -6.24 -6.63
N ASN A 66 9.36 -6.07 -7.48
CA ASN A 66 10.02 -7.08 -8.32
C ASN A 66 9.14 -7.62 -9.47
N ASP A 67 9.80 -8.03 -10.55
CA ASP A 67 9.15 -8.64 -11.71
C ASP A 67 8.66 -10.06 -11.41
N GLY A 68 7.55 -10.44 -12.01
CA GLY A 68 6.91 -11.74 -11.79
C GLY A 68 6.14 -11.88 -10.48
N CYS A 69 6.31 -10.99 -9.50
CA CYS A 69 5.67 -11.12 -8.19
C CYS A 69 4.13 -11.01 -8.20
N LEU A 70 3.54 -10.48 -9.28
CA LEU A 70 2.08 -10.43 -9.45
C LEU A 70 1.45 -11.82 -9.63
N ASN A 71 2.24 -12.81 -10.05
CA ASN A 71 1.77 -14.18 -10.23
C ASN A 71 1.60 -14.91 -8.88
N PHE A 72 2.28 -14.45 -7.82
CA PHE A 72 2.18 -15.06 -6.50
C PHE A 72 1.04 -14.50 -5.64
N VAL A 73 0.47 -13.38 -6.03
CA VAL A 73 -0.63 -12.73 -5.30
C VAL A 73 -1.92 -13.12 -5.99
N ASP A 74 -2.87 -13.68 -5.26
CA ASP A 74 -4.21 -13.98 -5.78
C ASP A 74 -5.26 -13.10 -5.12
N GLU A 75 -6.47 -13.14 -5.66
CA GLU A 75 -7.61 -12.46 -5.04
C GLU A 75 -7.92 -13.13 -3.69
N ASN A 76 -8.32 -12.33 -2.71
CA ASN A 76 -8.60 -12.74 -1.34
C ASN A 76 -7.39 -13.22 -0.51
N ASP A 77 -6.17 -13.16 -1.04
CA ASP A 77 -4.97 -13.44 -0.24
C ASP A 77 -4.76 -12.43 0.88
N GLU A 78 -4.24 -12.93 2.01
CA GLU A 78 -3.73 -12.05 3.07
C GLU A 78 -2.35 -11.51 2.68
N VAL A 79 -2.24 -10.18 2.66
CA VAL A 79 -0.99 -9.48 2.37
C VAL A 79 -0.58 -8.57 3.52
N LEU A 80 0.73 -8.49 3.73
CA LEU A 80 1.34 -7.53 4.64
C LEU A 80 1.85 -6.34 3.83
N LEU A 81 1.26 -5.19 4.10
CA LEU A 81 1.64 -3.90 3.55
C LEU A 81 2.63 -3.18 4.47
N ALA A 82 3.60 -2.53 3.86
CA ALA A 82 4.50 -1.59 4.52
C ALA A 82 4.38 -0.20 3.88
N GLY A 83 4.69 0.83 4.68
CA GLY A 83 4.88 2.18 4.16
C GLY A 83 5.94 2.21 3.06
N PHE A 84 5.65 2.95 1.99
CA PHE A 84 6.56 3.10 0.86
C PHE A 84 7.11 4.53 0.82
N GLY A 85 8.41 4.69 1.04
CA GLY A 85 9.10 5.98 0.90
C GLY A 85 8.85 6.98 2.04
N ARG A 86 8.86 8.28 1.70
CA ARG A 86 8.83 9.42 2.64
C ARG A 86 7.43 9.66 3.20
N LYS A 87 7.35 9.88 4.53
CA LYS A 87 6.15 10.18 5.36
C LYS A 87 4.90 10.60 4.55
N GLY A 88 4.15 9.61 4.08
CA GLY A 88 2.85 9.83 3.44
C GLY A 88 2.88 10.49 2.05
N LYS A 89 3.97 10.47 1.30
CA LYS A 89 3.95 10.88 -0.11
C LYS A 89 3.91 9.65 -1.02
N ALA A 90 3.27 9.78 -2.17
CA ALA A 90 3.36 8.75 -3.21
C ALA A 90 4.81 8.67 -3.70
N LYS A 91 5.28 7.46 -4.03
CA LYS A 91 6.68 7.27 -4.42
C LYS A 91 6.86 7.45 -5.92
N GLY A 92 7.75 8.37 -6.29
CA GLY A 92 8.25 8.52 -7.66
C GLY A 92 7.15 8.86 -8.67
N ASP A 93 7.12 8.06 -9.72
CA ASP A 93 6.22 8.17 -10.88
C ASP A 93 4.83 7.59 -10.65
N ILE A 94 4.56 6.95 -9.51
CA ILE A 94 3.29 6.23 -9.28
C ILE A 94 2.28 7.15 -8.57
N PRO A 95 1.18 7.57 -9.22
CA PRO A 95 0.16 8.38 -8.57
C PRO A 95 -0.59 7.56 -7.51
N GLY A 96 -0.82 8.16 -6.33
CA GLY A 96 -1.70 7.59 -5.30
C GLY A 96 -1.15 6.39 -4.52
N VAL A 97 -0.06 5.75 -4.96
CA VAL A 97 0.49 4.56 -4.29
C VAL A 97 1.50 4.95 -3.21
N ARG A 98 1.13 4.69 -1.96
CA ARG A 98 1.89 5.03 -0.75
C ARG A 98 2.40 3.80 0.01
N PHE A 99 2.01 2.61 -0.43
CA PHE A 99 2.32 1.34 0.22
C PHE A 99 2.97 0.37 -0.75
N LYS A 100 3.76 -0.55 -0.20
CA LYS A 100 4.29 -1.71 -0.92
C LYS A 100 3.85 -2.99 -0.24
N VAL A 101 3.71 -4.06 -1.02
CA VAL A 101 3.54 -5.41 -0.49
C VAL A 101 4.90 -5.93 -0.03
N VAL A 102 4.94 -6.59 1.13
CA VAL A 102 6.16 -7.20 1.70
C VAL A 102 6.00 -8.70 1.86
N LYS A 103 4.84 -9.16 2.32
CA LYS A 103 4.52 -10.57 2.51
C LYS A 103 3.18 -10.91 1.89
N VAL A 104 3.04 -12.14 1.42
CA VAL A 104 1.82 -12.74 0.88
C VAL A 104 1.65 -14.09 1.59
N SER A 105 0.48 -14.34 2.17
CA SER A 105 0.14 -15.60 2.86
C SER A 105 1.20 -16.03 3.89
N GLY A 106 1.73 -15.05 4.65
CA GLY A 106 2.76 -15.27 5.67
C GLY A 106 4.21 -15.40 5.13
N VAL A 107 4.40 -15.56 3.83
CA VAL A 107 5.73 -15.70 3.18
C VAL A 107 6.19 -14.35 2.63
N GLY A 108 7.48 -14.03 2.78
CA GLY A 108 8.07 -12.83 2.21
C GLY A 108 8.16 -12.90 0.69
N LEU A 109 7.76 -11.84 -0.01
CA LEU A 109 7.87 -11.75 -1.48
C LEU A 109 9.30 -11.96 -1.97
N SER A 110 10.30 -11.49 -1.22
CA SER A 110 11.71 -11.71 -1.53
C SER A 110 12.15 -13.17 -1.43
N ALA A 111 11.47 -13.98 -0.61
CA ALA A 111 11.76 -15.40 -0.47
C ALA A 111 11.08 -16.21 -1.58
N LEU A 112 9.83 -15.84 -1.94
CA LEU A 112 9.11 -16.41 -3.08
C LEU A 112 9.85 -16.13 -4.39
N TRP A 113 10.32 -14.89 -4.59
CA TRP A 113 11.04 -14.50 -5.80
C TRP A 113 12.40 -15.19 -5.95
N LYS A 114 13.07 -15.48 -4.84
CA LYS A 114 14.34 -16.24 -4.84
C LYS A 114 14.13 -17.76 -4.81
N GLU A 115 12.88 -18.23 -4.95
CA GLU A 115 12.48 -19.64 -4.91
C GLU A 115 12.97 -20.39 -3.65
N LYS A 116 13.24 -19.66 -2.56
CA LYS A 116 13.71 -20.25 -1.30
C LYS A 116 12.57 -20.85 -0.48
N LYS A 117 11.35 -20.41 -0.76
CA LYS A 117 10.12 -20.85 -0.11
C LYS A 117 9.02 -20.87 -1.15
N GLU A 118 8.16 -21.87 -1.08
CA GLU A 118 6.96 -21.95 -1.89
C GLU A 118 5.79 -21.31 -1.14
N LYS A 119 4.78 -20.87 -1.89
CA LYS A 119 3.55 -20.35 -1.31
C LYS A 119 2.82 -21.52 -0.65
N PRO A 120 2.46 -21.44 0.65
CA PRO A 120 1.63 -22.45 1.25
C PRO A 120 0.29 -22.47 0.50
N ARG A 121 0.01 -23.61 -0.14
CA ARG A 121 -1.32 -23.89 -0.69
C ARG A 121 -2.19 -24.34 0.48
N SER A 122 -3.29 -23.62 0.72
CA SER A 122 -4.40 -24.10 1.53
C SER A 122 -5.34 -24.94 0.68
#